data_AF-A0A661KH75-F1
#
_entry.id   AF-A0A661KH75-F1
#
_cell.length_a   1.000
_cell.length_b   1.000
_cell.length_c   1.000
_cell.angle_alpha   90.00
_cell.angle_beta   90.00
_cell.angle_gamma   90.00
#
_symmetry.space_group_name_H-M   'P 1'
#
loop_
_entity.id
_entity.type
_entity.pdbx_description
1 polymer ?
#
loop_
_entity_poly.entity_id
_entity_poly.type
_entity_poly.pdbx_seq_one_letter_code
_entity_poly.pdbx_strand_id
1 'polypeptide(L)'
;MSRLTLVGTVHRDPRGLPRLVETLERLGPDILTLEFSIYGFRYRQKRKKLLRQRLLEGLREIQGADSLKAGELKVLLRSAGIGGLAALLELPFEYKGATFYSHRHHLPLLYLDVSSYSRQLLSHLDELLCPANLKKLIAFERSSLQEAVEREYFLAKNLLVDGKGSLWRKFIPEQEEWEKRDRMMAERIKKVLAKYPTAQVVHIGGWQHLLAQQGTLFNLLEDLNPKRILLGHLQL
;
A
#
# COMPACT_ATOMS: atom_id res chain seq x y z
N MET A 1 -4.01 -1.45 -29.37
CA MET A 1 -4.66 -2.05 -28.19
C MET A 1 -4.00 -1.46 -26.95
N SER A 2 -4.79 -1.10 -25.95
CA SER A 2 -4.28 -0.54 -24.70
C SER A 2 -3.52 -1.63 -23.95
N ARG A 3 -2.47 -1.23 -23.23
CA ARG A 3 -1.62 -2.15 -22.46
C ARG A 3 -1.82 -1.88 -20.99
N LEU A 4 -2.20 -2.89 -20.22
CA LEU A 4 -2.36 -2.81 -18.77
C LEU A 4 -1.17 -3.48 -18.07
N THR A 5 -0.57 -2.78 -17.12
CA THR A 5 0.40 -3.36 -16.18
C THR A 5 -0.06 -3.11 -14.75
N LEU A 6 -0.12 -4.16 -13.95
CA LEU A 6 -0.41 -4.12 -12.52
C LEU A 6 0.91 -4.19 -11.75
N VAL A 7 1.22 -3.14 -11.00
CA VAL A 7 2.38 -3.04 -10.11
C VAL A 7 1.92 -3.27 -8.68
N GLY A 8 2.29 -4.44 -8.16
CA GLY A 8 2.04 -4.84 -6.78
C GLY A 8 3.18 -4.40 -5.86
N THR A 9 2.82 -3.87 -4.71
CA THR A 9 3.74 -3.30 -3.73
C THR A 9 3.49 -3.91 -2.35
N VAL A 10 4.51 -3.91 -1.49
CA VAL A 10 4.31 -4.10 -0.06
C VAL A 10 4.11 -2.73 0.56
N HIS A 11 2.92 -2.49 1.12
CA HIS A 11 2.60 -1.23 1.77
C HIS A 11 3.59 -0.92 2.88
N ARG A 12 3.89 0.37 3.08
CA ARG A 12 4.80 0.87 4.12
C ARG A 12 6.28 0.55 3.90
N ASP A 13 6.68 0.07 2.70
CA ASP A 13 8.09 -0.10 2.32
C ASP A 13 8.89 1.21 2.49
N PRO A 14 9.88 1.28 3.40
CA PRO A 14 10.74 2.45 3.57
C PRO A 14 11.52 2.84 2.30
N ARG A 15 11.76 1.87 1.42
CA ARG A 15 12.46 2.04 0.12
C ARG A 15 11.48 2.06 -1.06
N GLY A 16 10.17 2.04 -0.80
CA GLY A 16 9.16 1.90 -1.84
C GLY A 16 9.11 3.08 -2.81
N LEU A 17 9.32 4.32 -2.33
CA LEU A 17 9.29 5.52 -3.16
C LEU A 17 10.33 5.49 -4.31
N PRO A 18 11.65 5.38 -4.03
CA PRO A 18 12.63 5.34 -5.11
C PRO A 18 12.43 4.15 -6.04
N ARG A 19 12.11 2.96 -5.50
CA ARG A 19 11.81 1.75 -6.30
C ARG A 19 10.64 1.97 -7.25
N LEU A 20 9.57 2.62 -6.78
CA LEU A 20 8.38 2.90 -7.58
C LEU A 20 8.71 3.88 -8.71
N VAL A 21 9.39 4.98 -8.42
CA VAL A 21 9.77 5.96 -9.43
C VAL A 21 10.63 5.30 -10.51
N GLU A 22 11.66 4.53 -10.14
CA GLU A 22 12.49 3.77 -11.08
C GLU A 22 11.67 2.79 -11.93
N THR A 23 10.73 2.08 -11.31
CA THR A 23 9.83 1.17 -12.03
C THR A 23 8.95 1.90 -13.04
N LEU A 24 8.42 3.07 -12.68
CA LEU A 24 7.62 3.89 -13.58
C LEU A 24 8.45 4.46 -14.74
N GLU A 25 9.68 4.91 -14.50
CA GLU A 25 10.61 5.37 -15.56
C GLU A 25 10.87 4.26 -16.58
N ARG A 26 11.07 3.02 -16.14
CA ARG A 26 11.26 1.87 -17.04
C ARG A 26 9.99 1.50 -17.81
N LEU A 27 8.83 1.66 -17.18
CA LEU A 27 7.56 1.31 -17.82
C LEU A 27 7.12 2.35 -18.84
N GLY A 28 7.33 3.65 -18.57
CA GLY A 28 6.84 4.73 -19.42
C GLY A 28 5.31 4.70 -19.59
N PRO A 29 4.52 4.82 -18.50
CA PRO A 29 3.07 4.86 -18.61
C PRO A 29 2.58 6.15 -19.28
N ASP A 30 1.44 6.06 -19.97
CA ASP A 30 0.68 7.23 -20.42
C ASP A 30 -0.32 7.67 -19.34
N ILE A 31 -0.77 6.73 -18.50
CA ILE A 31 -1.78 6.94 -17.45
C ILE A 31 -1.42 6.14 -16.22
N LEU A 32 -1.48 6.80 -15.06
CA LEU A 32 -1.36 6.15 -13.77
C LEU A 32 -2.73 5.97 -13.12
N THR A 33 -2.94 4.79 -12.56
CA THR A 33 -4.05 4.53 -11.65
C THR A 33 -3.51 3.99 -10.33
N LEU A 34 -4.19 4.31 -9.23
CA LEU A 34 -3.68 4.04 -7.89
C LEU A 34 -4.78 3.47 -6.99
N GLU A 35 -4.46 2.40 -6.27
CA GLU A 35 -5.22 1.87 -5.12
C GLU A 35 -5.12 2.85 -3.94
N PHE A 36 -5.75 4.01 -4.09
CA PHE A 36 -5.88 4.98 -3.03
C PHE A 36 -7.21 5.71 -3.19
N SER A 37 -7.88 6.01 -2.08
CA SER A 37 -9.19 6.64 -2.10
C SER A 37 -9.09 8.13 -1.77
N ILE A 38 -10.01 8.92 -2.35
CA ILE A 38 -10.16 10.35 -2.00
C ILE A 38 -10.40 10.54 -0.51
N TYR A 39 -11.15 9.64 0.13
CA TYR A 39 -11.36 9.68 1.58
C TYR A 39 -10.04 9.51 2.34
N GLY A 40 -9.26 8.47 2.01
CA GLY A 40 -7.97 8.19 2.66
C GLY A 40 -6.96 9.33 2.49
N PHE A 41 -6.95 9.98 1.33
CA PHE A 41 -6.18 11.20 1.07
C PHE A 41 -6.60 12.36 1.99
N ARG A 42 -7.88 12.73 1.96
CA ARG A 42 -8.42 13.86 2.74
C ARG A 42 -8.26 13.65 4.24
N TYR A 43 -8.50 12.43 4.72
CA TYR A 43 -8.34 12.07 6.13
C TYR A 43 -6.92 12.34 6.61
N ARG A 44 -5.91 11.82 5.89
CA ARG A 44 -4.50 11.97 6.26
C ARG A 44 -4.02 13.41 6.11
N GLN A 45 -4.40 14.12 5.05
CA GLN A 45 -4.04 15.53 4.90
C GLN A 45 -4.57 16.38 6.06
N LYS A 46 -5.85 16.25 6.40
CA LYS A 46 -6.48 17.06 7.45
C LYS A 46 -5.97 16.71 8.86
N ARG A 47 -5.65 15.44 9.11
CA ARG A 47 -5.31 14.95 10.45
C ARG A 47 -3.83 14.68 10.69
N LYS A 48 -2.95 14.91 9.70
CA LYS A 48 -1.51 14.60 9.80
C LYS A 48 -0.86 15.06 11.11
N LYS A 49 -1.04 16.33 11.48
CA LYS A 49 -0.45 16.89 12.71
C LYS A 49 -1.00 16.18 13.95
N LEU A 50 -2.33 16.03 14.03
CA LEU A 50 -3.03 15.38 15.14
C LEU A 50 -2.61 13.92 15.31
N LEU A 51 -2.58 13.13 14.22
CA LEU A 51 -2.21 11.71 14.27
C LEU A 51 -0.76 11.52 14.72
N ARG A 52 0.15 12.35 14.20
CA ARG A 52 1.56 12.33 14.61
C ARG A 52 1.72 12.72 16.08
N GLN A 53 1.00 13.74 16.53
CA GLN A 53 1.02 14.17 17.93
C GLN A 53 0.54 13.06 18.86
N ARG A 54 -0.62 12.42 18.56
CA ARG A 54 -1.15 11.31 19.36
C ARG A 54 -0.18 10.13 19.46
N LEU A 55 0.48 9.77 18.35
CA LEU A 55 1.51 8.73 18.38
C LEU A 55 2.65 9.12 19.33
N LEU A 56 3.17 10.34 19.23
CA LEU A 56 4.28 10.81 20.08
C LEU A 56 3.88 10.91 21.55
N GLU A 57 2.68 11.37 21.85
CA GLU A 57 2.13 11.43 23.22
C GLU A 57 2.02 10.04 23.83
N GLY A 58 1.41 9.09 23.13
CA GLY A 58 1.31 7.71 23.61
C GLY A 58 2.67 7.04 23.82
N LEU A 59 3.66 7.33 22.97
CA LEU A 59 5.03 6.84 23.16
C LEU A 59 5.71 7.45 24.39
N ARG A 60 5.49 8.74 24.69
CA ARG A 60 6.02 9.40 25.89
C ARG A 60 5.40 8.83 27.17
N GLU A 61 4.08 8.63 27.15
CA GLU A 61 3.34 8.03 28.26
C GLU A 61 3.89 6.65 28.61
N ILE A 62 4.14 5.80 27.61
CA ILE A 62 4.69 4.44 27.83
C ILE A 62 6.09 4.48 28.46
N GLN A 63 6.91 5.48 28.12
CA GLN A 63 8.26 5.59 28.66
C GLN A 63 8.31 6.27 30.04
N GLY A 64 7.20 6.83 30.52
CA GLY A 64 7.16 7.55 31.80
C GLY A 64 8.09 8.78 31.82
N ALA A 65 8.34 9.39 30.66
CA ALA A 65 9.30 10.48 30.51
C ALA A 65 8.63 11.73 29.91
N ASP A 66 8.99 12.91 30.44
CA ASP A 66 8.56 14.21 29.91
C ASP A 66 9.02 14.42 28.46
N SER A 67 10.11 13.74 28.06
CA SER A 67 10.62 13.75 26.69
C SER A 67 11.22 12.41 26.28
N LEU A 68 11.00 12.04 25.02
CA LEU A 68 11.54 10.85 24.38
C LEU A 68 12.89 11.22 23.74
N LYS A 69 13.99 10.53 24.10
CA LYS A 69 15.30 10.86 23.50
C LYS A 69 15.25 10.58 22.00
N ALA A 70 15.92 11.44 21.21
CA ALA A 70 15.91 11.33 19.75
C ALA A 70 16.41 9.95 19.25
N GLY A 71 17.38 9.35 19.94
CA GLY A 71 17.89 8.00 19.62
C GLY A 71 16.85 6.90 19.82
N GLU A 72 16.12 6.92 20.93
CA GLU A 72 15.07 5.93 21.25
C GLU A 72 13.90 6.05 20.28
N LEU A 73 13.48 7.28 19.98
CA LEU A 73 12.43 7.52 18.98
C LEU A 73 12.84 6.98 17.61
N LYS A 74 14.10 7.17 17.22
CA LYS A 74 14.62 6.67 15.94
C LYS A 74 14.62 5.14 15.88
N VAL A 75 14.92 4.46 16.99
CA VAL A 75 14.83 2.99 17.08
C VAL A 75 13.39 2.52 16.93
N LEU A 76 12.45 3.14 17.67
CA LEU A 76 11.03 2.80 17.59
C LEU A 76 10.47 3.04 16.18
N LEU A 77 10.76 4.17 15.56
CA LEU A 77 10.30 4.48 14.20
C LEU A 77 10.89 3.55 13.12
N ARG A 78 11.95 2.80 13.43
CA ARG A 78 12.53 1.78 12.55
C ARG A 78 11.98 0.39 12.81
N SER A 79 11.26 0.15 13.91
CA SER A 79 10.63 -1.15 14.17
C SER A 79 9.43 -1.37 13.26
N ALA A 80 9.11 -2.63 12.96
CA ALA A 80 7.96 -2.95 12.13
C ALA A 80 6.63 -2.51 12.78
N GLY A 81 6.54 -2.53 14.10
CA GLY A 81 5.34 -2.13 14.84
C GLY A 81 5.11 -0.62 14.78
N ILE A 82 5.98 0.15 15.42
CA ILE A 82 5.81 1.62 15.52
C ILE A 82 6.15 2.31 14.20
N GLY A 83 7.20 1.88 13.50
CA GLY A 83 7.52 2.38 12.16
C GLY A 83 6.41 2.09 11.15
N GLY A 84 5.85 0.88 11.17
CA GLY A 84 4.73 0.51 10.30
C GLY A 84 3.46 1.31 10.59
N LEU A 85 3.16 1.56 11.88
CA LEU A 85 2.07 2.44 12.28
C LEU A 85 2.33 3.90 11.84
N ALA A 86 3.53 4.43 12.07
CA ALA A 86 3.90 5.76 11.63
C ALA A 86 3.74 5.93 10.11
N ALA A 87 4.15 4.92 9.33
CA ALA A 87 3.97 4.90 7.88
C ALA A 87 2.49 4.87 7.47
N LEU A 88 1.62 4.16 8.21
CA LEU A 88 0.17 4.12 7.97
C LEU A 88 -0.50 5.50 8.14
N LEU A 89 -0.03 6.31 9.09
CA LEU A 89 -0.57 7.65 9.39
C LEU A 89 -0.19 8.68 8.33
N GLU A 90 0.95 8.50 7.66
CA GLU A 90 1.43 9.37 6.60
C GLU A 90 0.76 9.05 5.26
N LEU A 91 0.87 9.97 4.29
CA LEU A 91 0.52 9.65 2.91
C LEU A 91 1.41 8.50 2.41
N PRO A 92 0.83 7.45 1.79
CA PRO A 92 1.56 6.27 1.37
C PRO A 92 2.64 6.60 0.33
N PHE A 93 3.69 5.78 0.25
CA PHE A 93 4.78 6.04 -0.68
C PHE A 93 4.31 5.88 -2.14
N GLU A 94 3.32 5.03 -2.36
CA GLU A 94 2.67 4.76 -3.63
C GLU A 94 2.03 6.04 -4.16
N TYR A 95 1.28 6.75 -3.30
CA TYR A 95 0.75 8.08 -3.62
C TYR A 95 1.86 9.08 -3.91
N LYS A 96 2.89 9.14 -3.06
CA LYS A 96 3.99 10.10 -3.22
C LYS A 96 4.76 9.88 -4.53
N GLY A 97 5.10 8.63 -4.84
CA GLY A 97 5.83 8.24 -6.05
C GLY A 97 4.99 8.44 -7.31
N ALA A 98 3.72 8.00 -7.30
CA ALA A 98 2.82 8.21 -8.43
C ALA A 98 2.57 9.70 -8.71
N THR A 99 2.38 10.51 -7.66
CA THR A 99 2.17 11.96 -7.79
C THR A 99 3.43 12.65 -8.30
N PHE A 100 4.61 12.31 -7.77
CA PHE A 100 5.88 12.84 -8.24
C PHE A 100 6.09 12.54 -9.73
N TYR A 101 5.90 11.29 -10.14
CA TYR A 101 6.06 10.87 -11.52
C TYR A 101 5.04 11.54 -12.44
N SER A 102 3.75 11.51 -12.06
CA SER A 102 2.66 12.16 -12.82
C SER A 102 2.91 13.65 -13.04
N HIS A 103 3.35 14.38 -12.01
CA HIS A 103 3.66 15.81 -12.13
C HIS A 103 4.86 16.06 -13.03
N ARG A 104 5.93 15.27 -12.89
CA ARG A 104 7.17 15.39 -13.68
C ARG A 104 6.92 15.16 -15.17
N HIS A 105 6.06 14.21 -15.52
CA HIS A 105 5.79 13.78 -16.89
C HIS A 105 4.45 14.29 -17.45
N HIS A 106 3.75 15.15 -16.70
CA HIS A 106 2.44 15.71 -17.06
C HIS A 106 1.37 14.65 -17.40
N LEU A 107 1.35 13.54 -16.66
CA LEU A 107 0.46 12.41 -16.90
C LEU A 107 -0.78 12.45 -16.01
N PRO A 108 -1.95 11.94 -16.47
CA PRO A 108 -3.11 11.73 -15.61
C PRO A 108 -2.82 10.71 -14.50
N LEU A 109 -3.21 11.05 -13.27
CA LEU A 109 -3.21 10.14 -12.10
C LEU A 109 -4.63 9.99 -11.56
N LEU A 110 -5.15 8.75 -11.57
CA LEU A 110 -6.51 8.44 -11.16
C LEU A 110 -6.55 7.58 -9.89
N TYR A 111 -7.37 7.98 -8.92
CA TYR A 111 -7.56 7.26 -7.65
C TYR A 111 -8.75 6.31 -7.77
N LEU A 112 -8.47 5.00 -7.76
CA LEU A 112 -9.48 4.00 -8.10
C LEU A 112 -10.00 3.20 -6.91
N ASP A 113 -9.52 3.42 -5.71
CA ASP A 113 -9.97 2.68 -4.53
C ASP A 113 -11.33 3.16 -3.99
N VAL A 114 -11.93 2.36 -3.12
CA VAL A 114 -13.26 2.56 -2.54
C VAL A 114 -13.16 3.33 -1.22
N SER A 115 -13.86 4.47 -1.15
CA SER A 115 -13.79 5.36 0.02
C SER A 115 -14.43 4.76 1.28
N SER A 116 -15.44 3.89 1.17
CA SER A 116 -16.04 3.21 2.33
C SER A 116 -15.05 2.26 2.99
N TYR A 117 -14.28 1.51 2.20
CA TYR A 117 -13.24 0.62 2.70
C TYR A 117 -12.16 1.39 3.49
N SER A 118 -11.66 2.49 2.92
CA SER A 118 -10.74 3.37 3.63
C SER A 118 -11.34 3.98 4.91
N ARG A 119 -12.66 4.25 4.94
CA ARG A 119 -13.33 4.80 6.13
C ARG A 119 -13.37 3.80 7.27
N GLN A 120 -13.71 2.55 6.99
CA GLN A 120 -13.72 1.45 7.94
C GLN A 120 -12.32 1.15 8.47
N LEU A 121 -11.31 1.07 7.60
CA LEU A 121 -9.93 0.87 8.06
C LEU A 121 -9.44 2.02 8.96
N LEU A 122 -9.76 3.27 8.61
CA LEU A 122 -9.29 4.44 9.34
C LEU A 122 -10.13 4.76 10.60
N SER A 123 -11.30 4.16 10.80
CA SER A 123 -12.10 4.36 12.02
C SER A 123 -11.46 3.74 13.26
N HIS A 124 -10.62 2.72 13.09
CA HIS A 124 -9.90 2.05 14.19
C HIS A 124 -8.57 2.72 14.57
N LEU A 125 -8.18 3.81 13.91
CA LEU A 125 -6.89 4.45 14.18
C LEU A 125 -6.77 4.97 15.61
N ASP A 126 -7.85 5.48 16.18
CA ASP A 126 -7.86 6.01 17.55
C ASP A 126 -7.58 4.91 18.58
N GLU A 127 -8.11 3.71 18.33
CA GLU A 127 -7.85 2.51 19.12
C GLU A 127 -6.40 2.03 18.94
N LEU A 128 -5.87 2.01 17.71
CA LEU A 128 -4.49 1.62 17.44
C LEU A 128 -3.47 2.55 18.10
N LEU A 129 -3.80 3.84 18.22
CA LEU A 129 -2.96 4.86 18.83
C LEU A 129 -3.07 4.94 20.36
N CYS A 130 -3.90 4.11 20.99
CA CYS A 130 -4.00 4.13 22.45
C CYS A 130 -2.72 3.57 23.10
N PRO A 131 -2.29 4.10 24.26
CA PRO A 131 -1.06 3.67 24.93
C PRO A 131 -0.98 2.17 25.18
N ALA A 132 -2.10 1.53 25.54
CA ALA A 132 -2.17 0.09 25.76
C ALA A 132 -1.82 -0.73 24.51
N ASN A 133 -2.29 -0.31 23.32
CA ASN A 133 -2.01 -1.00 22.07
C ASN A 133 -0.61 -0.68 21.54
N LEU A 134 -0.15 0.55 21.69
CA LEU A 134 1.24 0.91 21.39
C LEU A 134 2.24 0.10 22.24
N LYS A 135 1.94 -0.12 23.54
CA LYS A 135 2.77 -0.95 24.42
C LYS A 135 2.82 -2.41 23.94
N LYS A 136 1.69 -2.97 23.51
CA LYS A 136 1.64 -4.32 22.91
C LYS A 136 2.49 -4.38 21.63
N LEU A 137 2.33 -3.41 20.73
CA LEU A 137 3.12 -3.34 19.48
C LEU A 137 4.62 -3.32 19.76
N ILE A 138 5.07 -2.53 20.74
CA ILE A 138 6.48 -2.48 21.15
C ILE A 138 6.95 -3.81 21.74
N ALA A 139 6.12 -4.49 22.53
CA ALA A 139 6.49 -5.75 23.18
C ALA A 139 6.59 -6.93 22.21
N PHE A 140 5.68 -7.02 21.24
CA PHE A 140 5.58 -8.16 20.32
C PHE A 140 6.46 -8.02 19.08
N GLU A 141 6.62 -6.82 18.52
CA GLU A 141 7.32 -6.63 17.25
C GLU A 141 8.76 -6.18 17.45
N ARG A 142 9.68 -7.13 17.30
CA ARG A 142 11.12 -6.92 17.52
C ARG A 142 11.91 -6.71 16.22
N SER A 143 11.32 -7.01 15.07
CA SER A 143 12.02 -6.85 13.79
C SER A 143 11.99 -5.41 13.32
N SER A 144 12.97 -5.06 12.48
CA SER A 144 12.92 -3.78 11.79
C SER A 144 11.82 -3.78 10.72
N LEU A 145 11.28 -2.61 10.42
CA LEU A 145 10.29 -2.43 9.36
C LEU A 145 10.84 -2.90 8.01
N GLN A 146 12.12 -2.65 7.75
CA GLN A 146 12.75 -3.09 6.50
C GLN A 146 12.77 -4.61 6.39
N GLU A 147 13.14 -5.34 7.44
CA GLU A 147 13.15 -6.81 7.42
C GLU A 147 11.74 -7.38 7.25
N ALA A 148 10.73 -6.81 7.91
CA ALA A 148 9.34 -7.23 7.75
C ALA A 148 8.86 -7.06 6.30
N VAL A 149 9.18 -5.92 5.69
CA VAL A 149 8.83 -5.63 4.29
C VAL A 149 9.53 -6.59 3.31
N GLU A 150 10.83 -6.86 3.51
CA GLU A 150 11.56 -7.79 2.64
C GLU A 150 11.06 -9.23 2.79
N ARG A 151 10.69 -9.65 4.01
CA ARG A 151 10.01 -10.94 4.22
C ARG A 151 8.67 -11.00 3.47
N GLU A 152 7.90 -9.92 3.50
CA GLU A 152 6.62 -9.85 2.78
C GLU A 152 6.81 -9.91 1.27
N TYR A 153 7.79 -9.18 0.71
CA TYR A 153 8.13 -9.29 -0.73
C TYR A 153 8.58 -10.69 -1.11
N PHE A 154 9.39 -11.35 -0.28
CA PHE A 154 9.79 -12.74 -0.49
C PHE A 154 8.58 -13.69 -0.54
N LEU A 155 7.65 -13.55 0.42
CA LEU A 155 6.41 -14.33 0.44
C LEU A 155 5.53 -14.03 -0.78
N ALA A 156 5.37 -12.76 -1.14
CA ALA A 156 4.60 -12.32 -2.30
C ALA A 156 5.16 -12.93 -3.59
N LYS A 157 6.48 -12.91 -3.77
CA LYS A 157 7.15 -13.50 -4.94
C LYS A 157 6.87 -14.99 -5.05
N ASN A 158 7.08 -15.75 -3.98
CA ASN A 158 6.86 -17.20 -3.99
C ASN A 158 5.39 -17.54 -4.28
N LEU A 159 4.44 -16.79 -3.71
CA LEU A 159 3.01 -16.97 -3.97
C LEU A 159 2.63 -16.68 -5.42
N LEU A 160 3.22 -15.64 -6.02
CA LEU A 160 2.91 -15.22 -7.39
C LEU A 160 3.51 -16.14 -8.46
N VAL A 161 4.67 -16.76 -8.18
CA VAL A 161 5.36 -17.67 -9.09
C VAL A 161 4.89 -19.12 -8.93
N ASP A 162 4.86 -19.65 -7.71
CA ASP A 162 4.74 -21.09 -7.50
C ASP A 162 3.28 -21.56 -7.34
N GLY A 163 2.34 -20.64 -7.07
CA GLY A 163 0.89 -20.91 -6.93
C GLY A 163 0.48 -21.90 -5.82
N LYS A 164 1.45 -22.57 -5.18
CA LYS A 164 1.27 -23.66 -4.23
C LYS A 164 1.85 -23.32 -2.87
N GLY A 165 1.11 -23.68 -1.82
CA GLY A 165 1.71 -24.11 -0.57
C GLY A 165 2.03 -23.02 0.45
N SER A 166 1.03 -22.24 0.85
CA SER A 166 1.26 -21.30 1.94
C SER A 166 0.05 -21.23 2.85
N LEU A 167 0.27 -21.56 4.13
CA LEU A 167 -0.60 -21.21 5.26
C LEU A 167 -0.99 -19.71 5.25
N TRP A 168 -0.28 -18.90 4.45
CA TRP A 168 -0.48 -17.48 4.27
C TRP A 168 -1.62 -17.10 3.30
N ARG A 169 -2.29 -18.05 2.61
CA ARG A 169 -3.58 -17.77 1.94
C ARG A 169 -4.60 -17.15 2.89
N LYS A 170 -4.51 -17.47 4.19
CA LYS A 170 -5.31 -16.89 5.28
C LYS A 170 -5.16 -15.38 5.46
N PHE A 171 -4.12 -14.75 4.88
CA PHE A 171 -3.91 -13.30 4.93
C PHE A 171 -4.53 -12.57 3.73
N ILE A 172 -5.08 -13.29 2.76
CA ILE A 172 -6.02 -12.71 1.79
C ILE A 172 -7.34 -12.63 2.54
N PRO A 173 -7.95 -11.45 2.71
CA PRO A 173 -9.24 -11.36 3.37
C PRO A 173 -10.24 -12.21 2.58
N GLU A 174 -10.67 -13.35 3.11
CA GLU A 174 -11.74 -14.21 2.58
C GLU A 174 -13.12 -13.55 2.77
N GLN A 175 -13.18 -12.24 2.60
CA GLN A 175 -14.35 -11.43 2.90
C GLN A 175 -14.95 -10.92 1.60
N GLU A 176 -16.26 -11.07 1.47
CA GLU A 176 -17.09 -10.51 0.41
C GLU A 176 -16.78 -9.02 0.13
N GLU A 177 -16.40 -8.27 1.18
CA GLU A 177 -15.98 -6.87 1.08
C GLU A 177 -14.71 -6.66 0.23
N TRP A 178 -13.74 -7.58 0.29
CA TRP A 178 -12.52 -7.51 -0.49
C TRP A 178 -12.78 -7.79 -1.96
N GLU A 179 -13.53 -8.84 -2.28
CA GLU A 179 -13.91 -9.14 -3.67
C GLU A 179 -14.72 -7.98 -4.27
N LYS A 180 -15.67 -7.41 -3.50
CA LYS A 180 -16.43 -6.25 -3.93
C LYS A 180 -15.54 -5.05 -4.23
N ARG A 181 -14.51 -4.81 -3.40
CA ARG A 181 -13.52 -3.76 -3.62
C ARG A 181 -12.76 -3.99 -4.93
N ASP A 182 -12.24 -5.19 -5.17
CA ASP A 182 -11.48 -5.53 -6.38
C ASP A 182 -12.36 -5.46 -7.63
N ARG A 183 -13.62 -5.89 -7.55
CA ARG A 183 -14.61 -5.74 -8.63
C ARG A 183 -14.84 -4.27 -8.98
N MET A 184 -15.02 -3.41 -7.98
CA MET A 184 -15.18 -1.97 -8.22
C MET A 184 -13.93 -1.34 -8.85
N MET A 185 -12.74 -1.76 -8.43
CA MET A 185 -11.48 -1.30 -9.05
C MET A 185 -11.32 -1.80 -10.48
N ALA A 186 -11.63 -3.08 -10.74
CA ALA A 186 -11.58 -3.68 -12.07
C ALA A 186 -12.48 -2.92 -13.06
N GLU A 187 -13.73 -2.66 -12.67
CA GLU A 187 -14.68 -1.88 -13.49
C GLU A 187 -14.18 -0.47 -13.80
N ARG A 188 -13.52 0.17 -12.84
CA ARG A 188 -12.92 1.50 -13.04
C ARG A 188 -11.73 1.45 -14.00
N ILE A 189 -10.87 0.43 -13.89
CA ILE A 189 -9.74 0.23 -14.80
C ILE A 189 -10.26 -0.05 -16.23
N LYS A 190 -11.28 -0.90 -16.38
CA LYS A 190 -11.94 -1.17 -17.68
C LYS A 190 -12.45 0.12 -18.33
N LYS A 191 -13.08 1.01 -17.55
CA LYS A 191 -13.52 2.34 -18.03
C LYS A 191 -12.37 3.25 -18.45
N VAL A 192 -11.24 3.21 -17.74
CA VAL A 192 -10.03 3.97 -18.13
C VAL A 192 -9.50 3.44 -19.46
N LEU A 193 -9.35 2.13 -19.60
CA LEU A 193 -8.85 1.51 -20.84
C LEU A 193 -9.78 1.76 -22.04
N ALA A 194 -11.10 1.72 -21.83
CA ALA A 194 -12.08 2.05 -22.87
C ALA A 194 -11.98 3.53 -23.30
N LYS A 195 -11.72 4.44 -22.36
CA LYS A 195 -11.52 5.87 -22.65
C LYS A 195 -10.19 6.15 -23.37
N TYR A 196 -9.17 5.33 -23.14
CA TYR A 196 -7.82 5.51 -23.68
C TYR A 196 -7.31 4.21 -24.36
N PRO A 197 -7.84 3.86 -25.54
CA PRO A 197 -7.66 2.54 -26.18
C PRO A 197 -6.24 2.27 -26.73
N THR A 198 -5.37 3.28 -26.75
CA THR A 198 -3.97 3.15 -27.17
C THR A 198 -2.98 3.36 -26.04
N ALA A 199 -3.45 3.80 -24.86
CA ALA A 199 -2.59 4.16 -23.75
C ALA A 199 -1.99 2.94 -23.04
N GLN A 200 -0.78 3.12 -22.54
CA GLN A 200 -0.16 2.26 -21.54
C GLN A 200 -0.62 2.69 -20.14
N VAL A 201 -1.53 1.91 -19.56
CA VAL A 201 -2.07 2.13 -18.22
C VAL A 201 -1.27 1.32 -17.21
N VAL A 202 -0.75 1.98 -16.18
CA VAL A 202 -0.12 1.32 -15.03
C VAL A 202 -1.00 1.51 -13.81
N HIS A 203 -1.42 0.40 -13.19
CA HIS A 203 -2.10 0.39 -11.91
C HIS A 203 -1.12 0.07 -10.78
N ILE A 204 -1.13 0.88 -9.72
CA ILE A 204 -0.26 0.72 -8.55
C ILE A 204 -1.12 0.34 -7.35
N GLY A 205 -0.82 -0.77 -6.70
CA GLY A 205 -1.53 -1.25 -5.53
C GLY A 205 -0.73 -2.27 -4.70
N GLY A 206 -1.37 -2.87 -3.70
CA GLY A 206 -0.85 -3.98 -2.91
C GLY A 206 -0.64 -5.23 -3.76
N TRP A 207 0.41 -6.00 -3.46
CA TRP A 207 0.75 -7.20 -4.23
C TRP A 207 -0.33 -8.28 -4.20
N GLN A 208 -1.21 -8.27 -3.19
CA GLN A 208 -2.33 -9.22 -3.06
C GLN A 208 -3.27 -9.17 -4.27
N HIS A 209 -3.41 -7.99 -4.90
CA HIS A 209 -4.22 -7.79 -6.11
C HIS A 209 -3.66 -8.51 -7.36
N LEU A 210 -2.40 -8.97 -7.32
CA LEU A 210 -1.73 -9.65 -8.44
C LEU A 210 -1.95 -11.17 -8.47
N LEU A 211 -2.54 -11.73 -7.42
CA LEU A 211 -2.70 -13.18 -7.27
C LEU A 211 -3.63 -13.74 -8.36
N ALA A 212 -3.31 -14.91 -8.90
CA ALA A 212 -4.17 -15.63 -9.83
C ALA A 212 -5.24 -16.43 -9.07
N GLN A 213 -6.08 -15.72 -8.31
CA GLN A 213 -7.14 -16.29 -7.48
C GLN A 213 -8.47 -15.62 -7.80
N GLN A 214 -9.56 -16.39 -7.75
CA GLN A 214 -10.91 -15.87 -7.95
C GLN A 214 -11.18 -14.66 -7.05
N GLY A 215 -11.77 -13.62 -7.63
CA GLY A 215 -12.17 -12.41 -6.92
C GLY A 215 -11.06 -11.38 -6.70
N THR A 216 -9.82 -11.69 -7.09
CA THR A 216 -8.71 -10.72 -7.08
C THR A 216 -8.72 -9.86 -8.34
N LEU A 217 -8.14 -8.66 -8.24
CA LEU A 217 -8.07 -7.70 -9.34
C LEU A 217 -7.44 -8.29 -10.61
N PHE A 218 -6.35 -9.04 -10.50
CA PHE A 218 -5.72 -9.68 -11.66
C PHE A 218 -6.67 -10.66 -12.35
N ASN A 219 -7.33 -11.54 -11.60
CA ASN A 219 -8.29 -12.49 -12.17
C ASN A 219 -9.50 -11.78 -12.84
N LEU A 220 -10.00 -10.69 -12.24
CA LEU A 220 -11.11 -9.91 -12.78
C LEU A 220 -10.77 -9.13 -14.07
N LEU A 221 -9.48 -9.00 -14.37
CA LEU A 221 -8.95 -8.29 -15.54
C LEU A 221 -8.24 -9.23 -16.51
N GLU A 222 -8.33 -10.55 -16.32
CA GLU A 222 -7.62 -11.54 -17.14
C GLU A 222 -7.96 -11.43 -18.64
N ASP A 223 -9.19 -11.04 -18.96
CA ASP A 223 -9.66 -10.76 -20.32
C ASP A 223 -8.85 -9.67 -21.06
N LEU A 224 -8.13 -8.83 -20.31
CA LEU A 224 -7.29 -7.75 -20.82
C LEU A 224 -5.80 -8.13 -20.89
N ASN A 225 -5.45 -9.38 -20.54
CA ASN A 225 -4.08 -9.90 -20.48
C ASN A 225 -3.08 -8.96 -19.76
N PRO A 226 -3.35 -8.57 -18.49
CA PRO A 226 -2.51 -7.62 -17.77
C PRO A 226 -1.13 -8.19 -17.45
N LYS A 227 -0.08 -7.38 -17.64
CA LYS A 227 1.26 -7.71 -17.12
C LYS A 227 1.29 -7.52 -15.60
N ARG A 228 1.97 -8.41 -14.88
CA ARG A 228 2.17 -8.29 -13.43
C ARG A 228 3.62 -7.97 -13.11
N ILE A 229 3.83 -7.03 -12.20
CA ILE A 229 5.16 -6.68 -11.69
C ILE A 229 5.07 -6.54 -10.18
N LEU A 230 5.89 -7.29 -9.46
CA LEU A 230 6.13 -7.05 -8.04
C LEU A 230 7.23 -5.98 -7.92
N LEU A 231 6.98 -4.93 -7.14
CA LEU A 231 7.89 -3.79 -7.04
C LEU A 231 9.29 -4.22 -6.59
N GLY A 232 10.32 -3.75 -7.31
CA GLY A 232 11.72 -4.13 -7.05
C GLY A 232 12.13 -5.49 -7.62
N HIS A 233 11.21 -6.23 -8.27
CA HIS A 233 11.49 -7.48 -8.96
C HIS A 233 11.14 -7.38 -10.45
N LEU A 234 11.86 -8.12 -11.30
CA LEU A 234 11.53 -8.22 -12.72
C LEU A 234 10.30 -9.12 -12.91
N GLN A 235 9.58 -8.89 -14.02
CA GLN A 235 8.30 -9.50 -14.44
C GLN A 235 8.02 -10.91 -13.90
N LEU A 236 6.76 -11.14 -13.50
CA LEU A 236 6.21 -12.40 -13.02
C LEU A 236 5.49 -13.18 -14.13
#